data_AF-A0A0S8A5T4-F1
#
_entry.id   AF-A0A0S8A5T4-F1
#
_cell.length_a   1.000
_cell.length_b   1.000
_cell.length_c   1.000
_cell.angle_alpha   90.00
_cell.angle_beta   90.00
_cell.angle_gamma   90.00
#
_symmetry.space_group_name_H-M   'P 1'
#
loop_
_entity.id
_entity.type
_entity.pdbx_description
1 polymer ?
#
loop_
_entity_poly.entity_id
_entity_poly.type
_entity_poly.pdbx_seq_one_letter_code
_entity_poly.pdbx_strand_id
1 'polypeptide(L)'
;MGSEFAVYFRLGVEHIADIRGYDHILFIAALTVAYSLREWKRLLILVTAFTLGHSVTLALATIGAIRVNTTVIEVLIPVTILMTSVFNIADSIVATSSAEGATRARRHHKVLYGLAGGFGLIHGLGFSS
;
A
#
# COMPACT_ATOMS: atom_id res chain seq x y z
N MET A 1 16.97 20.08 22.53
CA MET A 1 17.04 18.77 21.85
C MET A 1 15.60 18.33 21.63
N GLY A 2 15.13 18.27 20.37
CA GLY A 2 13.82 17.68 20.10
C GLY A 2 13.85 16.20 20.47
N SER A 3 12.74 15.63 20.92
CA SER A 3 12.68 14.19 21.15
C SER A 3 12.98 13.46 19.83
N GLU A 4 13.76 12.38 19.86
CA GLU A 4 14.06 11.59 18.65
C GLU A 4 12.76 11.16 17.93
N PHE A 5 11.72 10.85 18.71
CA PHE A 5 10.38 10.60 18.19
C PHE A 5 9.85 11.75 17.31
N ALA A 6 9.95 13.00 17.76
CA ALA A 6 9.47 14.14 16.99
C ALA A 6 10.25 14.33 15.68
N VAL A 7 11.55 14.01 15.68
CA VAL A 7 12.38 14.04 14.47
C VAL A 7 11.93 12.99 13.47
N TYR A 8 11.83 11.72 13.87
CA TYR A 8 11.40 10.63 12.99
C TYR A 8 9.94 10.78 12.53
N PHE A 9 9.07 11.27 13.41
CA PHE A 9 7.68 11.56 13.07
C PHE A 9 7.60 12.62 11.97
N ARG A 10 8.34 13.73 12.12
CA ARG A 10 8.40 14.79 11.10
C ARG A 10 8.99 14.26 9.80
N LEU A 11 10.04 13.45 9.86
CA LEU A 11 10.65 12.84 8.68
C LEU A 11 9.65 11.94 7.94
N GLY A 12 8.84 11.18 8.65
CA GLY A 12 7.77 10.36 8.07
C GLY A 12 6.67 11.21 7.39
N VAL A 13 6.28 12.32 8.00
CA VAL A 13 5.33 13.28 7.38
C VAL A 13 5.92 13.88 6.12
N GLU A 14 7.17 14.35 6.18
CA GLU A 14 7.87 14.90 5.01
C GLU A 14 8.04 13.87 3.91
N HIS A 15 8.31 12.61 4.25
CA HIS A 15 8.44 11.52 3.29
C HIS A 15 7.15 11.27 2.49
N ILE A 16 6.00 11.21 3.17
CA ILE A 16 4.70 10.98 2.51
C ILE A 16 4.22 12.24 1.77
N ALA A 17 4.52 13.43 2.31
CA ALA A 17 4.10 14.71 1.74
C ALA A 17 5.05 15.26 0.65
N ASP A 18 6.20 14.62 0.43
CA ASP A 18 7.12 14.98 -0.65
C ASP A 18 6.46 14.70 -2.00
N ILE A 19 6.57 15.66 -2.92
CA ILE A 19 6.14 15.53 -4.32
C ILE A 19 6.85 14.35 -4.99
N ARG A 20 8.06 13.99 -4.54
CA ARG A 20 8.81 12.82 -5.02
C ARG A 20 8.26 11.49 -4.50
N GLY A 21 7.47 11.50 -3.42
CA GLY A 21 6.78 10.35 -2.82
C GLY A 21 5.34 10.16 -3.34
N TYR A 22 5.06 10.63 -4.57
CA TYR A 22 3.72 10.60 -5.16
C TYR A 22 3.13 9.19 -5.28
N ASP A 23 3.99 8.17 -5.34
CA ASP A 23 3.63 6.77 -5.42
C ASP A 23 2.84 6.31 -4.19
N HIS A 24 3.18 6.80 -3.00
CA HIS A 24 2.42 6.54 -1.77
C HIS A 24 1.02 7.12 -1.84
N ILE A 25 0.90 8.38 -2.27
CA ILE A 25 -0.39 9.07 -2.38
C ILE A 25 -1.26 8.36 -3.42
N LEU A 26 -0.70 8.01 -4.58
CA LEU A 26 -1.40 7.26 -5.60
C LEU A 26 -1.83 5.88 -5.13
N PHE A 27 -0.96 5.18 -4.40
CA PHE A 27 -1.28 3.85 -3.90
C PHE A 27 -2.41 3.90 -2.87
N ILE A 28 -2.33 4.84 -1.92
CA ILE A 28 -3.39 5.09 -0.95
C ILE A 28 -4.67 5.48 -1.67
N ALA A 29 -4.63 6.37 -2.67
CA ALA A 29 -5.81 6.72 -3.45
C ALA A 29 -6.41 5.50 -4.17
N ALA A 30 -5.58 4.69 -4.84
CA ALA A 30 -6.01 3.50 -5.55
C ALA A 30 -6.66 2.46 -4.62
N LEU A 31 -6.18 2.34 -3.38
CA LEU A 31 -6.76 1.43 -2.39
C LEU A 31 -8.02 2.02 -1.71
N THR A 32 -8.01 3.31 -1.39
CA THR A 32 -9.06 3.95 -0.59
C THR A 32 -10.27 4.38 -1.41
N VAL A 33 -10.14 4.55 -2.73
CA VAL A 33 -11.26 4.89 -3.62
C VAL A 33 -12.40 3.87 -3.56
N ALA A 34 -12.09 2.63 -3.20
CA ALA A 34 -13.05 1.54 -3.03
C ALA A 34 -13.83 1.59 -1.70
N TYR A 35 -13.40 2.41 -0.73
CA TYR A 35 -13.95 2.43 0.62
C TYR A 35 -14.70 3.73 0.91
N SER A 36 -15.83 3.61 1.61
CA SER A 36 -16.51 4.78 2.19
C SER A 36 -15.85 5.21 3.51
N LEU A 37 -15.96 6.49 3.87
CA LEU A 37 -15.55 7.01 5.19
C LEU A 37 -16.22 6.26 6.36
N ARG A 38 -17.38 5.64 6.12
CA ARG A 38 -18.08 4.80 7.11
C ARG A 38 -17.32 3.51 7.45
N GLU A 39 -16.36 3.12 6.62
CA GLU A 39 -15.61 1.87 6.72
C GLU A 39 -14.19 2.06 7.27
N TRP A 40 -14.00 3.08 8.13
CA TRP A 40 -12.71 3.42 8.74
C TRP A 40 -11.94 2.24 9.36
N LYS A 41 -12.64 1.24 9.94
CA LYS A 41 -12.00 0.02 10.47
C LYS A 41 -11.26 -0.76 9.38
N ARG A 42 -11.83 -0.82 8.17
CA ARG A 42 -11.21 -1.48 7.02
C ARG A 42 -9.99 -0.71 6.53
N LEU A 43 -10.08 0.62 6.51
CA LEU A 43 -8.95 1.50 6.19
C LEU A 43 -7.80 1.30 7.17
N LEU A 44 -8.08 1.17 8.48
CA LEU A 44 -7.03 0.89 9.47
C LEU A 44 -6.34 -0.46 9.23
N ILE A 45 -7.10 -1.51 8.90
CA ILE A 45 -6.52 -2.82 8.58
C ILE A 45 -5.63 -2.72 7.34
N LEU A 46 -6.07 -1.98 6.33
CA LEU A 46 -5.34 -1.77 5.09
C LEU A 46 -4.01 -1.02 5.31
N VAL A 47 -4.04 0.07 6.08
CA VAL A 47 -2.83 0.80 6.47
C VAL A 47 -1.91 -0.09 7.30
N THR A 48 -2.46 -0.87 8.23
CA THR A 48 -1.68 -1.82 9.04
C THR A 48 -1.00 -2.88 8.17
N ALA A 49 -1.71 -3.44 7.19
CA ALA A 49 -1.14 -4.43 6.27
C ALA A 49 0.01 -3.85 5.44
N PHE A 50 -0.16 -2.63 4.92
CA PHE A 50 0.90 -1.90 4.23
C PHE A 50 2.11 -1.66 5.13
N THR A 51 1.90 -1.09 6.32
CA THR A 51 2.97 -0.79 7.28
C THR A 51 3.73 -2.06 7.67
N LEU A 52 3.02 -3.15 7.97
CA LEU A 52 3.66 -4.43 8.31
C LEU A 52 4.51 -4.96 7.15
N GLY A 53 3.98 -4.99 5.93
CA GLY A 53 4.75 -5.40 4.75
C GLY A 53 6.01 -4.56 4.59
N HIS A 54 5.84 -3.25 4.62
CA HIS A 54 6.92 -2.28 4.47
C HIS A 54 8.02 -2.46 5.53
N SER A 55 7.65 -2.50 6.80
CA SER A 55 8.59 -2.69 7.91
C SER A 55 9.31 -4.02 7.84
N VAL A 56 8.64 -5.10 7.43
CA VAL A 56 9.27 -6.43 7.28
C VAL A 56 10.37 -6.39 6.23
N THR A 57 10.10 -5.84 5.04
CA THR A 57 11.11 -5.76 3.98
C THR A 57 12.23 -4.79 4.30
N LEU A 58 11.94 -3.66 4.96
CA LEU A 58 12.95 -2.75 5.43
C LEU A 58 13.88 -3.43 6.45
N ALA A 59 13.32 -4.19 7.41
CA ALA A 59 14.10 -4.95 8.37
C ALA A 59 14.96 -6.03 7.68
N LEU A 60 14.40 -6.77 6.72
CA LEU A 60 15.14 -7.80 5.97
C LEU A 60 16.26 -7.22 5.11
N ALA A 61 16.05 -6.05 4.51
CA ALA A 61 17.04 -5.41 3.68
C ALA A 61 18.16 -4.75 4.51
N THR A 62 17.81 -4.13 5.64
CA THR A 62 18.79 -3.51 6.56
C THR A 62 19.75 -4.54 7.19
N ILE A 63 19.27 -5.74 7.52
CA ILE A 63 20.13 -6.86 7.98
C ILE A 63 20.88 -7.56 6.83
N GLY A 64 20.65 -7.17 5.58
CA GLY A 64 21.30 -7.74 4.40
C GLY A 64 20.79 -9.13 3.99
N ALA A 65 19.66 -9.59 4.52
CA ALA A 65 19.07 -10.88 4.18
C ALA A 65 18.47 -10.92 2.77
N ILE A 66 18.02 -9.78 2.26
CA ILE A 66 17.48 -9.62 0.91
C ILE A 66 18.17 -8.43 0.24
N ARG A 67 18.64 -8.63 -1.00
CA ARG A 67 19.16 -7.57 -1.87
C ARG A 67 18.46 -7.66 -3.21
N VAL A 68 17.72 -6.62 -3.56
CA VAL A 68 17.02 -6.51 -4.85
C VAL A 68 17.52 -5.25 -5.53
N ASN A 69 17.60 -5.29 -6.87
CA ASN A 69 17.98 -4.14 -7.65
C ASN A 69 16.90 -3.04 -7.56
N THR A 70 17.29 -1.83 -7.16
CA THR A 70 16.38 -0.68 -7.01
C THR A 70 15.59 -0.38 -8.26
N THR A 71 16.21 -0.47 -9.44
CA THR A 71 15.55 -0.24 -10.73
C THR A 71 14.38 -1.19 -10.94
N VAL A 72 14.49 -2.44 -10.46
CA VAL A 72 13.38 -3.40 -10.52
C VAL A 72 12.26 -2.94 -9.59
N ILE A 73 12.58 -2.52 -8.37
CA ILE A 73 11.58 -2.04 -7.40
C ILE A 73 10.87 -0.78 -7.91
N GLU A 74 11.60 0.19 -8.45
CA GLU A 74 11.06 1.42 -9.03
C GLU A 74 10.07 1.16 -10.17
N VAL A 75 10.26 0.08 -10.93
CA VAL A 75 9.31 -0.35 -11.99
C VAL A 75 8.12 -1.11 -11.39
N LEU A 76 8.32 -1.92 -10.36
CA LEU A 76 7.22 -2.67 -9.73
C LEU A 76 6.21 -1.78 -9.00
N ILE A 77 6.65 -0.65 -8.43
CA ILE A 77 5.77 0.30 -7.73
C ILE A 77 4.63 0.81 -8.64
N PRO A 78 4.87 1.45 -9.80
CA PRO A 78 3.79 1.89 -10.67
C PRO A 78 2.98 0.73 -11.26
N VAL A 79 3.60 -0.43 -11.52
CA VAL A 79 2.90 -1.63 -11.99
C VAL A 79 1.88 -2.13 -10.96
N THR A 80 2.24 -2.14 -9.68
CA THR A 80 1.34 -2.59 -8.61
C THR A 80 0.22 -1.59 -8.33
N ILE A 81 0.48 -0.28 -8.47
CA ILE A 81 -0.55 0.77 -8.44
C ILE A 81 -1.54 0.57 -9.59
N LEU A 82 -1.04 0.37 -10.82
CA LEU A 82 -1.87 0.14 -11.99
C LEU A 82 -2.73 -1.12 -11.84
N MET A 83 -2.13 -2.22 -11.39
CA MET A 83 -2.83 -3.48 -11.14
C MET A 83 -3.95 -3.30 -10.11
N THR A 84 -3.67 -2.59 -9.01
CA THR A 84 -4.65 -2.29 -7.96
C THR A 84 -5.80 -1.45 -8.50
N SER A 85 -5.48 -0.45 -9.34
CA SER A 85 -6.47 0.44 -9.95
C SER A 85 -7.38 -0.32 -10.92
N VAL A 86 -6.79 -1.14 -11.79
CA VAL A 86 -7.53 -2.01 -12.73
C VAL A 86 -8.43 -2.99 -11.96
N PHE A 87 -7.93 -3.59 -10.89
CA PHE A 87 -8.70 -4.50 -10.05
C PHE A 87 -9.94 -3.81 -9.44
N ASN A 88 -9.79 -2.59 -8.93
CA ASN A 88 -10.92 -1.82 -8.38
C ASN A 88 -11.95 -1.44 -9.45
N ILE A 89 -11.50 -1.00 -10.62
CA ILE A 89 -12.40 -0.66 -11.73
C ILE A 89 -13.14 -1.90 -12.23
N ALA A 90 -12.43 -3.00 -12.48
CA ALA A 90 -13.02 -4.24 -12.97
C ALA A 90 -14.05 -4.81 -11.98
N ASP A 91 -13.75 -4.80 -10.67
CA ASP A 91 -14.71 -5.28 -9.68
C ASP A 91 -15.96 -4.39 -9.63
N SER A 92 -15.80 -3.07 -9.75
CA SER A 92 -16.92 -2.12 -9.79
C SER A 92 -17.86 -2.33 -10.99
N ILE A 93 -17.31 -2.64 -12.17
CA ILE A 93 -18.08 -2.87 -13.40
C ILE A 93 -18.83 -4.20 -13.33
N VAL A 94 -18.18 -5.25 -12.81
CA VAL A 94 -18.81 -6.57 -12.73
C VAL A 94 -19.82 -6.63 -11.56
N ALA A 95 -19.74 -5.71 -10.57
CA ALA A 95 -20.64 -5.67 -9.41
C ALA A 95 -22.10 -5.35 -9.79
N THR A 96 -22.34 -4.70 -10.92
CA THR A 96 -23.71 -4.38 -11.40
C THR A 96 -24.45 -5.58 -11.99
N SER A 97 -23.80 -6.74 -12.14
CA SER A 97 -24.31 -7.87 -12.94
C SER A 97 -24.70 -9.14 -12.15
N SER A 98 -24.62 -9.16 -10.81
CA SER A 98 -24.90 -10.41 -10.04
C SER A 98 -25.52 -10.18 -8.65
N ALA A 99 -26.44 -11.07 -8.27
CA ALA A 99 -27.21 -11.05 -7.02
C ALA A 99 -26.43 -11.50 -5.76
N GLU A 100 -25.15 -11.85 -5.88
CA GLU A 100 -24.29 -12.30 -4.76
C GLU A 100 -23.42 -11.15 -4.19
N GLY A 101 -24.05 -10.11 -3.63
CA GLY A 101 -23.34 -8.90 -3.18
C GLY A 101 -22.41 -9.08 -1.97
N ALA A 102 -22.79 -9.91 -0.99
CA ALA A 102 -22.09 -9.98 0.30
C ALA A 102 -20.80 -10.83 0.27
N THR A 103 -20.84 -11.99 -0.38
CA THR A 103 -19.69 -12.90 -0.55
C THR A 103 -18.60 -12.25 -1.39
N ARG A 104 -19.00 -11.54 -2.43
CA ARG A 104 -18.12 -10.81 -3.33
C ARG A 104 -17.43 -9.63 -2.64
N ALA A 105 -18.17 -8.78 -1.93
CA ALA A 105 -17.58 -7.68 -1.17
C ALA A 105 -16.54 -8.18 -0.16
N ARG A 106 -16.78 -9.33 0.48
CA ARG A 106 -15.80 -9.92 1.40
C ARG A 106 -14.53 -10.40 0.69
N ARG A 107 -14.65 -10.97 -0.51
CA ARG A 107 -13.51 -11.39 -1.34
C ARG A 107 -12.70 -10.18 -1.82
N HIS A 108 -13.36 -9.15 -2.35
CA HIS A 108 -12.74 -7.91 -2.82
C HIS A 108 -11.86 -7.27 -1.74
N HIS A 109 -12.39 -7.09 -0.53
CA HIS A 109 -11.61 -6.56 0.59
C HIS A 109 -10.40 -7.40 0.97
N LYS A 110 -10.50 -8.74 0.93
CA LYS A 110 -9.35 -9.62 1.21
C LYS A 110 -8.24 -9.42 0.17
N VAL A 111 -8.60 -9.26 -1.10
CA VAL A 111 -7.64 -9.00 -2.18
C VAL A 111 -6.99 -7.63 -1.95
N LEU A 112 -7.76 -6.59 -1.63
CA LEU A 112 -7.21 -5.26 -1.35
C LEU A 112 -6.23 -5.26 -0.17
N TYR A 113 -6.50 -6.02 0.89
CA TYR A 113 -5.54 -6.16 2.00
C TYR A 113 -4.27 -6.91 1.58
N GLY A 114 -4.40 -7.93 0.72
CA GLY A 114 -3.25 -8.63 0.14
C GLY A 114 -2.41 -7.71 -0.75
N LEU A 115 -3.06 -6.89 -1.58
CA LEU A 115 -2.39 -5.88 -2.42
C LEU A 115 -1.72 -4.80 -1.57
N ALA A 116 -2.36 -4.33 -0.50
CA ALA A 116 -1.78 -3.41 0.48
C ALA A 116 -0.49 -3.94 1.10
N GLY A 117 -0.53 -5.18 1.61
CA GLY A 117 0.65 -5.84 2.16
C GLY A 117 1.74 -6.09 1.12
N GLY A 118 1.36 -6.57 -0.08
CA GLY A 118 2.27 -6.84 -1.18
C GLY A 118 2.99 -5.59 -1.68
N PHE A 119 2.27 -4.48 -1.84
CA PHE A 119 2.86 -3.18 -2.14
C PHE A 119 3.79 -2.73 -1.01
N GLY A 120 3.38 -2.88 0.25
CA GLY A 120 4.23 -2.60 1.41
C GLY A 120 5.58 -3.32 1.30
N LEU A 121 5.56 -4.62 1.04
CA LEU A 121 6.77 -5.43 0.84
C LEU A 121 7.64 -4.89 -0.31
N ILE A 122 7.05 -4.69 -1.49
CA ILE A 122 7.80 -4.21 -2.66
C ILE A 122 8.41 -2.84 -2.38
N HIS A 123 7.60 -1.94 -1.85
CA HIS A 123 7.97 -0.57 -1.60
C HIS A 123 9.05 -0.45 -0.51
N GLY A 124 9.01 -1.27 0.55
CA GLY A 124 10.03 -1.29 1.60
C GLY A 124 11.42 -1.74 1.13
N LEU A 125 11.51 -2.46 0.02
CA LEU A 125 12.79 -2.79 -0.62
C LEU A 125 13.43 -1.58 -1.32
N GLY A 126 12.62 -0.60 -1.73
CA GLY A 126 13.10 0.61 -2.44
C GLY A 126 13.94 1.54 -1.58
N PHE A 127 13.83 1.43 -0.26
CA PHE A 127 14.64 2.18 0.71
C PHE A 127 16.02 1.57 0.99
N SER A 128 16.28 0.36 0.50
CA SER A 128 17.50 -0.40 0.83
C SER A 128 18.69 -0.14 -0.08
N SER A 129 18.64 0.90 -0.90
CA SER A 129 19.67 1.24 -1.90
C SER A 129 20.28 2.61 -1.73
#